data_AF-A0AA37HQC3-F1
#
_entry.id   AF-A0AA37HQC3-F1
#
_cell.length_a   1.000
_cell.length_b   1.000
_cell.length_c   1.000
_cell.angle_alpha   90.00
_cell.angle_beta   90.00
_cell.angle_gamma   90.00
#
_symmetry.space_group_name_H-M   'P 1'
#
loop_
_entity.id
_entity.type
_entity.pdbx_description
1 polymer ?
#
loop_
_entity_poly.entity_id
_entity_poly.type
_entity_poly.pdbx_seq_one_letter_code
_entity_poly.pdbx_strand_id
1 'polypeptide(L)'
;MRRLLPVALGLVLGFDAGAAPVPSYIKDSVGEWLVATDDGKPGCRIALTARRTGRNWDATPAAECATRLPAVGRAVSWNYDAGVRLFGRDGKALLAFGEDETTIMKTGFETPPVHFMVRAPAGVERAPYAPALVGAWVLRRPGGPPLCPLAVSKGPKDEATELTVKTGAPCDPAVARLRLDGARVEDFKLMLYGKPETALGLEPSGPESYAKTDGGKPLEMVRVP
;
A
#
# COMPACT_ATOMS: atom_id res chain seq x y z
N MET A 1 -13.71 77.32 35.63
CA MET A 1 -14.19 75.93 35.74
C MET A 1 -13.81 75.17 34.47
N ARG A 2 -12.77 74.34 34.52
CA ARG A 2 -12.26 73.54 33.39
C ARG A 2 -12.99 72.18 33.35
N ARG A 3 -13.56 71.81 32.21
CA ARG A 3 -14.06 70.44 31.95
C ARG A 3 -13.01 69.71 31.10
N LEU A 4 -12.38 68.69 31.68
CA LEU A 4 -11.52 67.74 30.99
C LEU A 4 -12.39 66.55 30.54
N LEU A 5 -12.41 66.26 29.24
CA LEU A 5 -13.00 65.04 28.67
C LEU A 5 -11.90 63.97 28.56
N PRO A 6 -12.13 62.72 29.01
CA PRO A 6 -11.20 61.63 28.78
C PRO A 6 -11.42 61.04 27.38
N VAL A 7 -10.35 60.97 26.59
CA VAL A 7 -10.30 60.17 25.36
C VAL A 7 -9.94 58.74 25.77
N ALA A 8 -10.87 57.80 25.59
CA ALA A 8 -10.61 56.38 25.79
C ALA A 8 -9.97 55.80 24.52
N LEU A 9 -8.69 55.42 24.62
CA LEU A 9 -7.96 54.73 23.57
C LEU A 9 -8.32 53.24 23.63
N GLY A 10 -9.21 52.78 22.75
CA GLY A 10 -9.59 51.38 22.63
C GLY A 10 -8.45 50.54 22.05
N LEU A 11 -7.90 49.63 22.86
CA LEU A 11 -6.93 48.64 22.43
C LEU A 11 -7.64 47.56 21.60
N VAL A 12 -7.45 47.54 20.28
CA VAL A 12 -7.92 46.45 19.42
C VAL A 12 -6.91 45.31 19.53
N LEU A 13 -7.21 44.30 20.36
CA LEU A 13 -6.51 43.02 20.34
C LEU A 13 -6.95 42.26 19.08
N GLY A 14 -6.16 42.37 18.01
CA GLY A 14 -6.29 41.48 16.86
C GLY A 14 -5.86 40.07 17.26
N PHE A 15 -6.83 39.18 17.44
CA PHE A 15 -6.55 37.74 17.41
C PHE A 15 -6.30 37.35 15.97
N ASP A 16 -5.04 37.11 15.61
CA ASP A 16 -4.71 36.31 14.43
C ASP A 16 -5.37 34.95 14.63
N ALA A 17 -6.49 34.72 13.95
CA ALA A 17 -7.12 33.41 13.85
C ALA A 17 -6.24 32.53 12.94
N GLY A 18 -5.06 32.17 13.44
CA GLY A 18 -4.19 31.20 12.81
C GLY A 18 -4.96 29.90 12.62
N ALA A 19 -5.01 29.40 11.37
CA ALA A 19 -5.65 28.13 11.07
C ALA A 19 -5.11 27.05 12.02
N ALA A 20 -6.02 26.26 12.61
CA ALA A 20 -5.65 25.19 13.52
C ALA A 20 -4.60 24.28 12.87
N PRO A 21 -3.53 23.88 13.58
CA PRO A 21 -2.48 23.04 13.03
C PRO A 21 -3.04 21.74 12.45
N VAL A 22 -2.49 21.31 11.32
CA VAL A 22 -2.83 19.99 10.73
C VAL A 22 -2.35 18.90 11.70
N PRO A 23 -3.24 17.97 12.14
CA PRO A 23 -2.84 16.88 13.02
C PRO A 23 -1.77 15.97 12.39
N SER A 24 -0.90 15.37 13.20
CA SER A 24 0.21 14.52 12.72
C SER A 24 -0.28 13.33 11.88
N TYR A 25 -1.31 12.62 12.34
CA TYR A 25 -1.90 11.49 11.60
C TYR A 25 -2.39 11.87 10.20
N ILE A 26 -2.86 13.11 10.00
CA ILE A 26 -3.19 13.63 8.67
C ILE A 26 -1.92 13.82 7.85
N LYS A 27 -0.87 14.42 8.42
CA LYS A 27 0.43 14.59 7.73
C LYS A 27 1.01 13.25 7.31
N ASP A 28 0.92 12.24 8.17
CA ASP A 28 1.45 10.89 7.92
C ASP A 28 0.66 10.15 6.82
N SER A 29 -0.61 10.52 6.63
CA SER A 29 -1.49 9.99 5.58
C SER A 29 -1.38 10.72 4.23
N VAL A 30 -0.76 11.90 4.18
CA VAL A 30 -0.62 12.67 2.93
C VAL A 30 0.34 12.00 1.95
N GLY A 31 0.07 12.17 0.66
CA GLY A 31 0.90 11.72 -0.44
C GLY A 31 0.17 10.82 -1.43
N GLU A 32 0.94 10.19 -2.30
CA GLU A 32 0.43 9.24 -3.29
C GLU A 32 0.25 7.85 -2.67
N TRP A 33 -0.89 7.24 -2.97
CA TRP A 33 -1.24 5.89 -2.55
C TRP A 33 -1.67 5.06 -3.76
N LEU A 34 -1.31 3.79 -3.78
CA LEU A 34 -1.92 2.81 -4.66
C LEU A 34 -3.12 2.19 -3.94
N VAL A 35 -4.28 2.23 -4.59
CA VAL A 35 -5.44 1.41 -4.21
C VAL A 35 -5.54 0.24 -5.17
N ALA A 36 -5.54 -0.99 -4.65
CA ALA A 36 -5.63 -2.21 -5.44
C ALA A 36 -6.47 -3.27 -4.72
N THR A 37 -7.01 -4.21 -5.51
CA THR A 37 -7.83 -5.32 -5.01
C THR A 37 -7.04 -6.62 -4.90
N ASP A 38 -7.51 -7.52 -4.04
CA ASP A 38 -6.98 -8.87 -3.81
C ASP A 38 -7.13 -9.84 -5.00
N ASP A 39 -7.88 -9.45 -6.03
CA ASP A 39 -8.05 -10.23 -7.27
C ASP A 39 -6.91 -10.05 -8.30
N GLY A 40 -5.89 -9.27 -7.99
CA GLY A 40 -4.71 -9.07 -8.82
C GLY A 40 -4.93 -8.20 -10.07
N LYS A 41 -6.11 -7.57 -10.22
CA LYS A 41 -6.33 -6.60 -11.30
C LYS A 41 -5.52 -5.32 -11.08
N PRO A 42 -5.17 -4.58 -12.15
CA PRO A 42 -4.56 -3.26 -12.00
C PRO A 42 -5.46 -2.32 -11.18
N GLY A 43 -4.93 -1.84 -10.07
CA GLY A 43 -5.47 -0.77 -9.27
C GLY A 43 -5.20 0.61 -9.89
N CYS A 44 -5.31 1.64 -9.08
CA CYS A 44 -5.06 3.01 -9.50
C CYS A 44 -4.50 3.86 -8.35
N ARG A 45 -3.91 5.01 -8.68
CA ARG A 45 -3.32 5.93 -7.69
C ARG A 45 -4.27 7.04 -7.26
N ILE A 46 -4.14 7.45 -6.01
CA ILE A 46 -4.86 8.59 -5.43
C ILE A 46 -3.92 9.45 -4.61
N ALA A 47 -3.99 10.76 -4.82
CA ALA A 47 -3.30 11.77 -4.04
C ALA A 47 -4.16 12.17 -2.84
N LEU A 48 -3.64 12.02 -1.62
CA LEU A 48 -4.23 12.60 -0.41
C LEU A 48 -3.44 13.85 -0.02
N THR A 49 -4.11 14.98 0.17
CA THR A 49 -3.44 16.23 0.59
C THR A 49 -4.00 16.78 1.90
N ALA A 50 -3.21 17.60 2.60
CA ALA A 50 -3.67 18.34 3.79
C ALA A 50 -4.41 19.66 3.44
N ARG A 51 -4.84 19.84 2.19
CA ARG A 51 -5.70 20.96 1.80
C ARG A 51 -7.12 20.67 2.27
N ARG A 52 -7.76 21.64 2.92
CA ARG A 52 -9.14 21.49 3.39
C ARG A 52 -10.14 21.51 2.23
N THR A 53 -11.13 20.61 2.32
CA THR A 53 -12.33 20.57 1.48
C THR A 53 -13.54 20.42 2.39
N GLY A 54 -14.12 21.55 2.81
CA GLY A 54 -15.14 21.57 3.87
C GLY A 54 -14.57 21.06 5.20
N ARG A 55 -15.24 20.05 5.80
CA ARG A 55 -14.75 19.37 7.03
C ARG A 55 -13.68 18.30 6.75
N ASN A 56 -13.52 17.93 5.50
CA ASN A 56 -12.59 16.89 5.05
C ASN A 56 -11.31 17.50 4.48
N TRP A 57 -10.45 16.65 3.94
CA TRP A 57 -9.22 16.97 3.25
C TRP A 57 -9.34 16.59 1.77
N ASP A 58 -8.57 17.22 0.90
CA ASP A 58 -8.69 17.03 -0.55
C ASP A 58 -8.07 15.71 -1.01
N ALA A 59 -8.80 14.99 -1.87
CA ALA A 59 -8.37 13.74 -2.49
C ALA A 59 -8.48 13.84 -4.01
N THR A 60 -7.41 13.49 -4.73
CA THR A 60 -7.37 13.54 -6.20
C THR A 60 -7.01 12.18 -6.79
N PRO A 61 -7.98 11.42 -7.30
CA PRO A 61 -7.73 10.17 -8.01
C PRO A 61 -7.04 10.43 -9.36
N ALA A 62 -6.15 9.53 -9.76
CA ALA A 62 -5.63 9.50 -11.12
C ALA A 62 -6.74 9.18 -12.14
N ALA A 63 -6.56 9.59 -13.40
CA ALA A 63 -7.61 9.52 -14.42
C ALA A 63 -8.11 8.08 -14.67
N GLU A 64 -7.19 7.11 -14.65
CA GLU A 64 -7.48 5.69 -14.84
C GLU A 64 -8.34 5.08 -13.71
N CYS A 65 -8.43 5.74 -12.54
CA CYS A 65 -9.29 5.28 -11.46
C CYS A 65 -10.76 5.21 -11.87
N ALA A 66 -11.25 6.13 -12.71
CA ALA A 66 -12.65 6.14 -13.15
C ALA A 66 -13.05 4.82 -13.83
N THR A 67 -12.12 4.19 -14.53
CA THR A 67 -12.35 2.91 -15.22
C THR A 67 -11.94 1.70 -14.39
N ARG A 68 -10.80 1.78 -13.68
CA ARG A 68 -10.23 0.63 -12.94
C ARG A 68 -10.92 0.39 -11.61
N LEU A 69 -11.18 1.45 -10.86
CA LEU A 69 -11.79 1.42 -9.52
C LEU A 69 -12.79 2.58 -9.37
N PRO A 70 -14.03 2.46 -9.91
CA PRO A 70 -14.96 3.58 -9.99
C PRO A 70 -15.30 4.25 -8.65
N ALA A 71 -15.27 3.51 -7.53
CA ALA A 71 -15.44 4.09 -6.21
C ALA A 71 -14.29 5.05 -5.86
N VAL A 72 -13.04 4.66 -6.13
CA VAL A 72 -11.86 5.53 -5.94
C VAL A 72 -11.90 6.71 -6.91
N GLY A 73 -12.24 6.47 -8.18
CA GLY A 73 -12.31 7.52 -9.22
C GLY A 73 -13.33 8.64 -8.97
N ARG A 74 -14.30 8.41 -8.07
CA ARG A 74 -15.28 9.44 -7.65
C ARG A 74 -14.87 10.18 -6.39
N ALA A 75 -13.79 9.80 -5.72
CA ALA A 75 -13.34 10.45 -4.50
C ALA A 75 -12.91 11.90 -4.80
N VAL A 76 -13.36 12.81 -3.95
CA VAL A 76 -12.95 14.24 -4.00
C VAL A 76 -12.48 14.76 -2.65
N SER A 77 -12.74 14.00 -1.58
CA SER A 77 -12.23 14.33 -0.26
C SER A 77 -12.00 13.07 0.56
N TRP A 78 -11.21 13.20 1.62
CA TRP A 78 -10.91 12.15 2.57
C TRP A 78 -10.90 12.67 4.01
N ASN A 79 -11.06 11.77 4.97
CA ASN A 79 -10.75 12.05 6.36
C ASN A 79 -10.03 10.86 7.00
N TYR A 80 -9.63 11.04 8.27
CA TYR A 80 -9.04 9.99 9.07
C TYR A 80 -9.94 9.69 10.25
N ASP A 81 -10.37 8.44 10.37
CA ASP A 81 -11.22 7.91 11.43
C ASP A 81 -10.90 6.42 11.60
N ALA A 82 -9.94 6.11 12.49
CA ALA A 82 -9.31 4.79 12.63
C ALA A 82 -8.72 4.22 11.32
N GLY A 83 -8.31 5.12 10.42
CA GLY A 83 -7.84 4.83 9.07
C GLY A 83 -8.41 5.83 8.06
N VAL A 84 -8.14 5.64 6.77
CA VAL A 84 -8.55 6.56 5.71
C VAL A 84 -9.97 6.26 5.23
N ARG A 85 -10.83 7.29 5.16
CA ARG A 85 -12.15 7.19 4.50
C ARG A 85 -12.24 8.15 3.32
N LEU A 86 -12.66 7.66 2.16
CA LEU A 86 -12.86 8.43 0.94
C LEU A 86 -14.31 8.84 0.78
N PHE A 87 -14.55 10.04 0.26
CA PHE A 87 -15.88 10.61 0.09
C PHE A 87 -16.10 11.17 -1.32
N GLY A 88 -17.32 11.02 -1.82
CA GLY A 88 -17.78 11.60 -3.08
C GLY A 88 -18.19 13.06 -2.94
N ARG A 89 -18.54 13.68 -4.07
CA ARG A 89 -19.02 15.07 -4.13
C ARG A 89 -20.31 15.31 -3.36
N ASP A 90 -21.13 14.27 -3.19
CA ASP A 90 -22.36 14.29 -2.39
C ASP A 90 -22.10 14.16 -0.88
N GLY A 91 -20.84 14.05 -0.46
CA GLY A 91 -20.44 13.88 0.93
C GLY A 91 -20.65 12.46 1.47
N LYS A 92 -21.06 11.49 0.64
CA LYS A 92 -21.19 10.10 1.06
C LYS A 92 -19.85 9.40 1.07
N ALA A 93 -19.67 8.51 2.04
CA ALA A 93 -18.51 7.64 2.09
C ALA A 93 -18.53 6.66 0.91
N LEU A 94 -17.40 6.53 0.24
CA LEU A 94 -17.20 5.64 -0.91
C LEU A 94 -16.47 4.37 -0.50
N LEU A 95 -15.39 4.51 0.27
CA LEU A 95 -14.58 3.43 0.82
C LEU A 95 -14.02 3.86 2.18
N ALA A 96 -13.85 2.89 3.08
CA ALA A 96 -13.17 3.07 4.36
C ALA A 96 -12.10 1.99 4.50
N PHE A 97 -10.86 2.43 4.70
CA PHE A 97 -9.71 1.59 4.94
C PHE A 97 -9.37 1.69 6.43
N GLY A 98 -9.50 0.59 7.15
CA GLY A 98 -9.06 0.50 8.54
C GLY A 98 -7.59 0.14 8.62
N GLU A 99 -6.93 0.56 9.69
CA GLU A 99 -5.67 -0.04 10.13
C GLU A 99 -6.03 -1.21 11.07
N ASP A 100 -5.64 -2.43 10.72
CA ASP A 100 -5.58 -3.53 11.69
C ASP A 100 -4.14 -3.65 12.23
N GLU A 101 -3.90 -4.53 13.20
CA GLU A 101 -2.57 -4.73 13.78
C GLU A 101 -1.51 -5.20 12.74
N THR A 102 -1.95 -5.55 11.52
CA THR A 102 -1.12 -5.75 10.34
C THR A 102 -1.00 -4.40 9.62
N THR A 103 0.22 -3.96 9.35
CA THR A 103 0.59 -2.57 9.00
C THR A 103 0.04 -2.02 7.66
N ILE A 104 -1.02 -2.60 7.08
CA ILE A 104 -1.59 -2.23 5.79
C ILE A 104 -3.03 -1.75 5.97
N MET A 105 -3.31 -0.56 5.47
CA MET A 105 -4.68 -0.06 5.38
C MET A 105 -5.49 -0.90 4.39
N LYS A 106 -6.61 -1.47 4.85
CA LYS A 106 -7.50 -2.27 3.99
C LYS A 106 -8.98 -2.14 4.36
N THR A 107 -9.86 -2.45 3.41
CA THR A 107 -11.30 -2.60 3.71
C THR A 107 -11.54 -3.90 4.49
N GLY A 108 -12.63 -3.98 5.25
CA GLY A 108 -12.99 -5.21 5.96
C GLY A 108 -13.26 -6.39 5.02
N PHE A 109 -12.94 -7.60 5.49
CA PHE A 109 -13.11 -8.86 4.74
C PHE A 109 -14.57 -9.17 4.38
N GLU A 110 -15.51 -8.63 5.16
CA GLU A 110 -16.94 -8.68 4.92
C GLU A 110 -17.40 -7.86 3.70
N THR A 111 -16.52 -7.04 3.12
CA THR A 111 -16.80 -6.21 1.94
C THR A 111 -15.88 -6.59 0.77
N PRO A 112 -16.06 -7.77 0.14
CA PRO A 112 -15.25 -8.15 -1.01
C PRO A 112 -15.60 -7.31 -2.27
N PRO A 113 -14.63 -7.07 -3.18
CA PRO A 113 -13.22 -7.44 -3.04
C PRO A 113 -12.52 -6.60 -1.96
N VAL A 114 -11.53 -7.19 -1.28
CA VAL A 114 -10.73 -6.44 -0.30
C VAL A 114 -9.89 -5.42 -1.06
N HIS A 115 -9.98 -4.15 -0.68
CA HIS A 115 -9.15 -3.10 -1.22
C HIS A 115 -8.02 -2.79 -0.25
N PHE A 116 -6.79 -2.82 -0.74
CA PHE A 116 -5.60 -2.36 -0.03
C PHE A 116 -5.29 -0.92 -0.41
N MET A 117 -4.78 -0.15 0.54
CA MET A 117 -4.23 1.17 0.33
C MET A 117 -2.78 1.20 0.81
N VAL A 118 -1.83 1.24 -0.13
CA VAL A 118 -0.39 1.07 0.15
C VAL A 118 0.47 2.14 -0.50
N ARG A 119 1.62 2.42 0.12
CA ARG A 119 2.68 3.23 -0.48
C ARG A 119 3.55 2.37 -1.39
N ALA A 120 3.07 2.12 -2.61
CA ALA A 120 3.77 1.25 -3.56
C ALA A 120 4.80 2.03 -4.41
N PRO A 121 5.99 1.44 -4.67
CA PRO A 121 6.96 1.97 -5.63
C PRO A 121 6.37 2.26 -7.02
N ALA A 122 7.02 3.12 -7.79
CA ALA A 122 6.62 3.37 -9.17
C ALA A 122 6.67 2.07 -10.00
N GLY A 123 5.71 1.87 -10.91
CA GLY A 123 5.59 0.66 -11.73
C GLY A 123 4.86 -0.50 -11.06
N VAL A 124 4.60 -0.45 -9.75
CA VAL A 124 3.66 -1.37 -9.09
C VAL A 124 2.24 -0.85 -9.29
N GLU A 125 1.41 -1.67 -9.94
CA GLU A 125 0.01 -1.33 -10.25
C GLU A 125 -1.03 -2.31 -9.68
N ARG A 126 -0.62 -3.43 -9.08
CA ARG A 126 -1.54 -4.47 -8.61
C ARG A 126 -1.03 -5.11 -7.33
N ALA A 127 -1.95 -5.67 -6.54
CA ALA A 127 -1.58 -6.53 -5.43
C ALA A 127 -0.95 -7.84 -5.96
N PRO A 128 -0.07 -8.50 -5.18
CA PRO A 128 0.34 -9.86 -5.48
C PRO A 128 -0.89 -10.76 -5.61
N TYR A 129 -0.87 -11.70 -6.56
CA TYR A 129 -1.96 -12.63 -6.79
C TYR A 129 -1.41 -13.97 -7.24
N ALA A 130 -1.80 -15.05 -6.57
CA ALA A 130 -1.13 -16.35 -6.69
C ALA A 130 -1.12 -16.94 -8.11
N PRO A 131 -2.20 -16.90 -8.91
CA PRO A 131 -2.14 -17.32 -10.30
C PRO A 131 -1.15 -16.54 -11.16
N ALA A 132 -0.94 -15.25 -10.87
CA ALA A 132 0.09 -14.46 -11.55
C ALA A 132 1.50 -14.86 -11.14
N LEU A 133 1.71 -15.50 -9.98
CA LEU A 133 3.03 -15.94 -9.52
C LEU A 133 3.52 -17.23 -10.17
N VAL A 134 2.66 -18.00 -10.83
CA VAL A 134 3.07 -19.24 -11.52
C VAL A 134 4.09 -18.91 -12.63
N GLY A 135 5.14 -19.73 -12.73
CA GLY A 135 6.17 -19.61 -13.77
C GLY A 135 7.59 -19.66 -13.24
N ALA A 136 8.53 -19.25 -14.09
CA ALA A 136 9.96 -19.21 -13.80
C ALA A 136 10.37 -17.87 -13.21
N TRP A 137 11.16 -17.92 -12.15
CA TRP A 137 11.67 -16.77 -11.42
C TRP A 137 13.13 -16.97 -11.07
N VAL A 138 13.78 -15.90 -10.63
CA VAL A 138 15.14 -15.96 -10.11
C VAL A 138 15.27 -15.07 -8.89
N LEU A 139 15.89 -15.61 -7.83
CA LEU A 139 16.39 -14.82 -6.72
C LEU A 139 17.76 -14.26 -7.09
N ARG A 140 17.95 -12.95 -6.88
CA ARG A 140 19.21 -12.26 -7.15
C ARG A 140 19.45 -11.12 -6.17
N ARG A 141 20.68 -10.60 -6.13
CA ARG A 141 20.93 -9.27 -5.56
C ARG A 141 20.39 -8.19 -6.51
N PRO A 142 19.95 -7.03 -6.01
CA PRO A 142 19.57 -5.90 -6.87
C PRO A 142 20.65 -5.61 -7.91
N GLY A 143 20.29 -5.66 -9.20
CA GLY A 143 21.20 -5.47 -10.34
C GLY A 143 22.34 -6.50 -10.48
N GLY A 144 22.38 -7.54 -9.64
CA GLY A 144 23.43 -8.55 -9.62
C GLY A 144 23.11 -9.81 -10.44
N PRO A 145 24.07 -10.75 -10.53
CA PRO A 145 23.85 -12.02 -11.19
C PRO A 145 22.78 -12.87 -10.48
N PRO A 146 22.13 -13.81 -11.19
CA PRO A 146 21.29 -14.86 -10.62
C PRO A 146 21.96 -15.56 -9.42
N LEU A 147 21.23 -15.67 -8.30
CA LEU A 147 21.66 -16.48 -7.15
C LEU A 147 20.99 -17.84 -7.15
N CYS A 148 19.70 -17.93 -7.44
CA CYS A 148 18.97 -19.21 -7.43
C CYS A 148 17.73 -19.13 -8.33
N PRO A 149 17.64 -19.95 -9.39
CA PRO A 149 16.41 -20.11 -10.16
C PRO A 149 15.31 -20.70 -9.28
N LEU A 150 14.08 -20.27 -9.49
CA LEU A 150 12.88 -20.79 -8.84
C LEU A 150 11.84 -21.16 -9.90
N ALA A 151 11.16 -22.28 -9.72
CA ALA A 151 9.94 -22.63 -10.44
C ALA A 151 8.77 -22.57 -9.46
N VAL A 152 7.80 -21.71 -9.75
CA VAL A 152 6.59 -21.54 -8.95
C VAL A 152 5.43 -22.20 -9.69
N SER A 153 4.67 -23.04 -8.99
CA SER A 153 3.57 -23.82 -9.54
C SER A 153 2.38 -23.82 -8.58
N LYS A 154 1.20 -24.20 -9.07
CA LYS A 154 0.00 -24.35 -8.23
C LYS A 154 0.27 -25.37 -7.12
N GLY A 155 -0.20 -25.07 -5.92
CA GLY A 155 -0.14 -26.00 -4.79
C GLY A 155 -0.98 -27.27 -5.00
N PRO A 156 -0.80 -28.29 -4.15
CA PRO A 156 -1.50 -29.57 -4.24
C PRO A 156 -2.97 -29.50 -3.79
N LYS A 157 -3.33 -28.51 -2.98
CA LYS A 157 -4.71 -28.17 -2.65
C LYS A 157 -5.13 -27.03 -3.55
N ASP A 158 -6.31 -27.13 -4.15
CA ASP A 158 -6.91 -26.12 -5.05
C ASP A 158 -7.34 -24.85 -4.28
N GLU A 159 -6.56 -24.44 -3.27
CA GLU A 159 -6.73 -23.18 -2.56
C GLU A 159 -6.00 -22.11 -3.37
N ALA A 160 -6.74 -21.09 -3.80
CA ALA A 160 -6.26 -20.05 -4.70
C ALA A 160 -5.03 -19.26 -4.18
N THR A 161 -4.55 -19.52 -2.97
CA THR A 161 -3.47 -18.79 -2.29
C THR A 161 -2.20 -19.60 -2.04
N GLU A 162 -2.22 -20.95 -2.18
CA GLU A 162 -1.05 -21.80 -1.89
C GLU A 162 -0.30 -22.21 -3.17
N LEU A 163 1.02 -22.00 -3.17
CA LEU A 163 1.90 -22.27 -4.30
C LEU A 163 3.04 -23.20 -3.88
N THR A 164 3.48 -24.06 -4.78
CA THR A 164 4.69 -24.87 -4.62
C THR A 164 5.87 -24.17 -5.27
N VAL A 165 6.99 -24.10 -4.56
CA VAL A 165 8.26 -23.55 -5.03
C VAL A 165 9.27 -24.67 -5.19
N LYS A 166 10.01 -24.68 -6.29
CA LYS A 166 11.17 -25.56 -6.49
C LYS A 166 12.40 -24.71 -6.79
N THR A 167 13.48 -24.91 -6.05
CA THR A 167 14.77 -24.30 -6.35
C THR A 167 15.48 -25.06 -7.48
N GLY A 168 16.13 -24.33 -8.39
CA GLY A 168 16.93 -24.87 -9.48
C GLY A 168 18.44 -24.86 -9.19
N ALA A 169 19.23 -25.30 -10.16
CA ALA A 169 20.70 -25.21 -10.12
C ALA A 169 21.21 -24.24 -11.21
N PRO A 170 22.27 -23.44 -10.95
CA PRO A 170 22.98 -23.32 -9.67
C PRO A 170 22.14 -22.55 -8.63
N CYS A 171 22.35 -22.84 -7.34
CA CYS A 171 21.72 -22.10 -6.25
C CYS A 171 22.79 -21.71 -5.21
N ASP A 172 22.90 -20.42 -4.92
CA ASP A 172 23.80 -19.88 -3.90
C ASP A 172 23.55 -20.61 -2.56
N PRO A 173 24.62 -21.07 -1.86
CA PRO A 173 24.47 -21.84 -0.63
C PRO A 173 23.65 -21.15 0.46
N ALA A 174 23.65 -19.81 0.53
CA ALA A 174 22.86 -19.09 1.52
C ALA A 174 21.36 -19.15 1.19
N VAL A 175 20.99 -19.18 -0.08
CA VAL A 175 19.60 -19.35 -0.53
C VAL A 175 19.18 -20.83 -0.41
N ALA A 176 20.05 -21.77 -0.82
CA ALA A 176 19.77 -23.19 -0.74
C ALA A 176 19.47 -23.67 0.69
N ARG A 177 20.13 -23.07 1.70
CA ARG A 177 19.89 -23.34 3.13
C ARG A 177 18.50 -22.95 3.61
N LEU A 178 17.79 -22.07 2.90
CA LEU A 178 16.40 -21.75 3.22
C LEU A 178 15.48 -22.94 2.93
N ARG A 179 15.87 -23.86 2.03
CA ARG A 179 15.08 -25.04 1.65
C ARG A 179 13.65 -24.67 1.26
N LEU A 180 13.52 -23.64 0.42
CA LEU A 180 12.24 -23.09 -0.03
C LEU A 180 11.44 -24.18 -0.77
N ASP A 181 10.18 -24.34 -0.39
CA ASP A 181 9.27 -25.32 -0.97
C ASP A 181 7.82 -24.83 -1.13
N GLY A 182 7.46 -23.70 -0.53
CA GLY A 182 6.12 -23.12 -0.61
C GLY A 182 6.12 -21.61 -0.81
N ALA A 183 5.00 -21.07 -1.28
CA ALA A 183 4.74 -19.63 -1.29
C ALA A 183 3.26 -19.33 -1.05
N ARG A 184 2.99 -18.16 -0.47
CA ARG A 184 1.64 -17.63 -0.22
C ARG A 184 1.62 -16.12 -0.41
N VAL A 185 0.49 -15.61 -0.89
CA VAL A 185 0.18 -14.18 -0.80
C VAL A 185 -0.53 -13.91 0.52
N GLU A 186 0.05 -13.03 1.34
CA GLU A 186 -0.49 -12.60 2.63
C GLU A 186 -0.65 -11.08 2.61
N ASP A 187 -1.90 -10.61 2.58
CA ASP A 187 -2.25 -9.22 2.28
C ASP A 187 -1.53 -8.70 1.02
N PHE A 188 -0.68 -7.68 1.15
CA PHE A 188 0.10 -7.10 0.05
C PHE A 188 1.53 -7.68 -0.07
N LYS A 189 1.83 -8.78 0.64
CA LYS A 189 3.14 -9.42 0.69
C LYS A 189 3.12 -10.78 -0.01
N LEU A 190 4.26 -11.14 -0.60
CA LEU A 190 4.57 -12.49 -1.03
C LEU A 190 5.48 -13.12 0.02
N MET A 191 5.03 -14.21 0.60
CA MET A 191 5.81 -15.02 1.53
C MET A 191 6.34 -16.26 0.81
N LEU A 192 7.65 -16.48 0.83
CA LEU A 192 8.27 -17.75 0.45
C LEU A 192 8.61 -18.53 1.73
N TYR A 193 8.20 -19.79 1.81
CA TYR A 193 8.43 -20.67 2.95
C TYR A 193 9.39 -21.79 2.60
N GLY A 194 10.13 -22.25 3.61
CA GLY A 194 10.99 -23.43 3.54
C GLY A 194 11.12 -24.14 4.89
N LYS A 195 11.93 -25.20 4.92
CA LYS A 195 12.06 -26.12 6.07
C LYS A 195 13.34 -25.88 6.90
N PRO A 196 13.34 -26.12 8.24
CA PRO A 196 12.20 -26.59 9.04
C PRO A 196 11.13 -25.51 9.23
N GLU A 197 11.51 -24.24 9.40
CA GLU A 197 10.58 -23.10 9.50
C GLU A 197 11.30 -21.81 9.05
N THR A 198 11.69 -21.75 7.78
CA THR A 198 12.25 -20.51 7.21
C THR A 198 11.18 -19.76 6.43
N ALA A 199 11.22 -18.44 6.50
CA ALA A 199 10.33 -17.58 5.74
C ALA A 199 11.08 -16.38 5.18
N LEU A 200 10.68 -15.98 3.98
CA LEU A 200 11.18 -14.78 3.31
C LEU A 200 9.98 -13.94 2.88
N GLY A 201 9.78 -12.80 3.54
CA GLY A 201 8.80 -11.80 3.12
C GLY A 201 9.33 -10.91 2.01
N LEU A 202 8.52 -10.76 0.97
CA LEU A 202 8.78 -9.93 -0.19
C LEU A 202 7.59 -8.99 -0.46
N GLU A 203 7.87 -7.77 -0.91
CA GLU A 203 6.86 -6.82 -1.37
C GLU A 203 7.04 -6.53 -2.86
N PRO A 204 5.97 -6.19 -3.60
CA PRO A 204 6.08 -5.74 -4.98
C PRO A 204 7.06 -4.58 -5.13
N SER A 205 8.04 -4.75 -6.01
CA SER A 205 9.05 -3.73 -6.34
C SER A 205 8.96 -3.23 -7.78
N GLY A 206 8.09 -3.84 -8.61
CA GLY A 206 7.85 -3.51 -10.00
C GLY A 206 6.78 -4.43 -10.61
N PRO A 207 6.55 -4.38 -11.94
CA PRO A 207 5.49 -5.16 -12.58
C PRO A 207 5.59 -6.67 -12.37
N GLU A 208 6.82 -7.20 -12.41
CA GLU A 208 7.12 -8.63 -12.24
C GLU A 208 8.37 -8.84 -11.39
N SER A 209 8.45 -8.05 -10.31
CA SER A 209 9.53 -8.12 -9.34
C SER A 209 9.03 -7.90 -7.93
N TYR A 210 9.67 -8.61 -7.01
CA TYR A 210 9.44 -8.49 -5.57
C TYR A 210 10.77 -8.28 -4.87
N ALA A 211 10.82 -7.42 -3.87
CA ALA A 211 12.00 -7.13 -3.07
C ALA A 211 11.80 -7.56 -1.62
N LYS A 212 12.86 -8.06 -1.00
CA LYS A 212 12.86 -8.45 0.42
C LYS A 212 12.58 -7.23 1.30
N THR A 213 11.67 -7.40 2.26
CA THR A 213 11.23 -6.32 3.16
C THR A 213 12.16 -6.13 4.36
N ASP A 214 12.71 -7.20 4.94
CA ASP A 214 13.34 -7.11 6.27
C ASP A 214 14.67 -7.88 6.41
N GLY A 215 15.66 -7.20 7.02
CA GLY A 215 16.91 -7.77 7.54
C GLY A 215 17.88 -8.36 6.52
N GLY A 216 19.15 -8.50 6.91
CA GLY A 216 20.18 -9.18 6.10
C GLY A 216 20.52 -8.47 4.78
N LYS A 217 21.16 -9.19 3.85
CA LYS A 217 21.58 -8.63 2.55
C LYS A 217 20.37 -8.49 1.61
N PRO A 218 20.26 -7.39 0.82
CA PRO A 218 19.16 -7.15 -0.11
C PRO A 218 18.96 -8.30 -1.11
N LEU A 219 17.72 -8.66 -1.38
CA LEU A 219 17.36 -9.75 -2.27
C LEU A 219 16.11 -9.38 -3.06
N GLU A 220 16.09 -9.74 -4.33
CA GLU A 220 14.95 -9.57 -5.23
C GLU A 220 14.58 -10.89 -5.88
N MET A 221 13.29 -11.09 -6.09
CA MET A 221 12.71 -12.13 -6.93
C MET A 221 12.20 -11.46 -8.20
N VAL A 222 12.73 -11.84 -9.36
CA VAL A 222 12.34 -11.27 -10.65
C VAL A 222 11.91 -12.37 -11.61
N ARG A 223 10.92 -12.09 -12.46
CA ARG A 223 10.47 -13.07 -13.44
C ARG A 223 11.57 -13.31 -14.47
N VAL A 224 11.73 -14.58 -14.86
CA VAL A 224 12.55 -14.94 -16.03
C VAL A 224 11.70 -14.73 -17.28
N PRO A 225 12.17 -13.96 -18.27
CA PRO A 225 11.46 -13.76 -19.54
C PRO A 225 11.10 -15.06 -20.26
#